data_AF-A0A022L1Q9-F1
#
_entry.id   AF-A0A022L1Q9-F1
#
_cell.length_a   1.000
_cell.length_b   1.000
_cell.length_c   1.000
_cell.angle_alpha   90.00
_cell.angle_beta   90.00
_cell.angle_gamma   90.00
#
_symmetry.space_group_name_H-M   'P 1'
#
loop_
_entity.id
_entity.type
_entity.pdbx_description
1 polymer ?
#
loop_
_entity_poly.entity_id
_entity_poly.type
_entity_poly.pdbx_seq_one_letter_code
_entity_poly.pdbx_strand_id
1 'polypeptide(L)'
;MSAAALDVLLAPASDTPHPPLTEANAHRALDLAQQGFVPSEIGELLDVHTDSVKTAIEAAVPGGFAVISAALRRRLRAWRRDHADSAWWEAEAVFGIPHAHVLRLVRVPRDQELGLVAPGEPGYLDTVLAGTGCKDLRASRSARLYAFGATLQEIGDLFGVTRERIRQILSRDTPWTSTDLSAAARVLAQERRAEHASAAEHWSLTHPAVPLDEAPAALGLSVEQMRQLLGRRRSRHEPAFDAPREATRRTEQEIIEDLRAFHAETGRTTCQAFTTWAREHDVPGHQTAAIRFGTWNEALKAAGIGTDQGAPRSSFSDEDLWAAVLSAVQAPDGGTTFRAVEEWLARHPAAPSGALIRQRLCSHGGGSWTETVSTALAVLHDPEDFDPAWVEAVAAPRDWEKPAEETDPLDHVRAAIDALGPRITTARYTAWARTAGRPTMATLQRRTGKLWSELLTEAGGTPNVSKIKNRSRAEVGEYMTRFLAEHPGGSTADYGTWSRENAAPSRSTVVDRFGSWSAAVEACRH
;
A
#
# COMPACT_ATOMS: atom_id res chain seq x y z
N MET A 1 -46.72 -34.99 -45.68
CA MET A 1 -46.91 -35.78 -44.44
C MET A 1 -45.83 -35.33 -43.47
N SER A 2 -46.09 -34.28 -42.69
CA SER A 2 -46.70 -34.25 -41.34
C SER A 2 -45.60 -34.01 -40.30
N ALA A 3 -45.73 -32.88 -39.60
CA ALA A 3 -44.82 -32.32 -38.60
C ALA A 3 -44.89 -33.08 -37.26
N ALA A 4 -44.70 -34.40 -37.28
CA ALA A 4 -44.92 -35.27 -36.12
C ALA A 4 -43.77 -36.26 -35.85
N ALA A 5 -42.51 -35.86 -36.08
CA ALA A 5 -41.34 -36.70 -35.77
C ALA A 5 -40.20 -35.94 -35.08
N LEU A 6 -40.52 -34.85 -34.36
CA LEU A 6 -39.55 -33.98 -33.69
C LEU A 6 -39.97 -33.64 -32.25
N ASP A 7 -40.58 -34.60 -31.57
CA ASP A 7 -40.84 -34.56 -30.12
C ASP A 7 -40.31 -35.85 -29.48
N VAL A 8 -38.99 -35.92 -29.32
CA VAL A 8 -38.41 -36.68 -28.20
C VAL A 8 -38.34 -35.69 -27.05
N LEU A 9 -39.40 -35.71 -26.25
CA LEU A 9 -39.53 -35.01 -24.99
C LEU A 9 -38.24 -35.18 -24.17
N LEU A 10 -37.53 -34.07 -23.95
CA LEU A 10 -36.64 -33.91 -22.81
C LEU A 10 -37.44 -34.33 -21.58
N ALA A 11 -36.99 -35.40 -20.91
CA ALA A 11 -37.53 -35.77 -19.62
C ALA A 11 -37.48 -34.54 -18.69
N PRO A 12 -38.52 -34.31 -17.85
CA PRO A 12 -38.49 -33.22 -16.89
C PRO A 12 -37.22 -33.33 -16.05
N ALA A 13 -36.57 -32.19 -15.83
CA ALA A 13 -35.35 -32.07 -15.04
C ALA A 13 -35.52 -32.86 -13.73
N SER A 14 -34.69 -33.86 -13.53
CA SER A 14 -34.67 -34.58 -12.27
C SER A 14 -34.17 -33.59 -11.21
N ASP A 15 -34.91 -33.46 -10.10
CA ASP A 15 -34.55 -32.66 -8.90
C ASP A 15 -33.28 -33.15 -8.18
N THR A 16 -32.49 -34.05 -8.77
CA THR A 16 -31.18 -34.40 -8.22
C THR A 16 -30.16 -33.32 -8.59
N PRO A 17 -29.48 -32.70 -7.61
CA PRO A 17 -28.41 -31.76 -7.89
C PRO A 17 -27.36 -32.48 -8.72
N HIS A 18 -27.13 -31.99 -9.93
CA HIS A 18 -26.12 -32.54 -10.81
C HIS A 18 -24.76 -32.43 -10.11
N PRO A 19 -23.93 -33.49 -10.14
CA PRO A 19 -22.65 -33.48 -9.47
C PRO A 19 -21.81 -32.30 -10.00
N PRO A 20 -21.01 -31.66 -9.11
CA PRO A 20 -20.10 -30.61 -9.54
C PRO A 20 -19.14 -31.15 -10.60
N LEU A 21 -18.77 -30.30 -11.55
CA LEU A 21 -17.75 -30.64 -12.53
C LEU A 21 -16.45 -31.01 -11.81
N THR A 22 -15.71 -31.96 -12.37
CA THR A 22 -14.32 -32.19 -11.95
C THR A 22 -13.53 -30.89 -12.13
N GLU A 23 -12.51 -30.69 -11.31
CA GLU A 23 -11.66 -29.48 -11.40
C GLU A 23 -11.10 -29.28 -12.81
N ALA A 24 -10.69 -30.36 -13.48
CA ALA A 24 -10.22 -30.33 -14.86
C ALA A 24 -11.32 -29.85 -15.84
N ASN A 25 -12.55 -30.34 -15.69
CA ASN A 25 -13.68 -29.93 -16.53
C ASN A 25 -14.13 -28.48 -16.23
N ALA A 26 -14.00 -28.01 -14.99
CA ALA A 26 -14.29 -26.63 -14.62
C ALA A 26 -13.28 -25.66 -15.28
N HIS A 27 -11.99 -25.96 -15.21
CA HIS A 27 -10.95 -25.19 -15.91
C HIS A 27 -11.17 -25.19 -17.43
N ARG A 28 -11.53 -26.35 -18.00
CA ARG A 28 -11.85 -26.47 -19.42
C ARG A 28 -13.06 -25.66 -19.83
N ALA A 29 -14.13 -25.70 -19.03
CA ALA A 29 -15.32 -24.91 -19.26
C ALA A 29 -14.99 -23.41 -19.26
N LEU A 30 -14.11 -22.95 -18.36
CA LEU A 30 -13.70 -21.54 -18.29
C LEU A 30 -12.91 -21.13 -19.53
N ASP A 31 -11.93 -21.92 -19.97
CA ASP A 31 -11.18 -21.66 -21.21
C ASP A 31 -12.10 -21.64 -22.44
N LEU A 32 -13.09 -22.54 -22.53
CA LEU A 32 -14.08 -22.53 -23.61
C LEU A 32 -15.00 -21.31 -23.55
N ALA A 33 -15.45 -20.90 -22.36
CA ALA A 33 -16.24 -19.68 -22.18
C ALA A 33 -15.47 -18.43 -22.62
N GLN A 34 -14.17 -18.36 -22.31
CA GLN A 34 -13.26 -17.28 -22.73
C GLN A 34 -12.97 -17.33 -24.24
N GLN A 35 -13.17 -18.49 -24.89
CA GLN A 35 -13.19 -18.65 -26.35
C GLN A 35 -14.55 -18.34 -26.99
N GLY A 36 -15.50 -17.81 -26.20
CA GLY A 36 -16.80 -17.37 -26.69
C GLY A 36 -17.83 -18.48 -26.90
N PHE A 37 -17.59 -19.71 -26.41
CA PHE A 37 -18.59 -20.78 -26.40
C PHE A 37 -19.73 -20.45 -25.41
N VAL A 38 -20.96 -20.84 -25.75
CA VAL A 38 -22.12 -20.69 -24.85
C VAL A 38 -22.30 -21.92 -23.94
N PRO A 39 -23.02 -21.80 -22.80
CA PRO A 39 -23.15 -22.89 -21.83
C PRO A 39 -23.64 -24.22 -22.42
N SER A 40 -24.58 -24.17 -23.38
CA SER A 40 -25.10 -25.38 -24.03
C SER A 40 -24.07 -26.08 -24.91
N GLU A 41 -23.24 -25.32 -25.63
CA GLU A 41 -22.16 -25.86 -26.48
C GLU A 41 -21.08 -26.53 -25.61
N ILE A 42 -20.75 -25.92 -24.47
CA ILE A 42 -19.77 -26.48 -23.52
C ILE A 42 -20.31 -27.76 -22.88
N GLY A 43 -21.59 -27.77 -22.49
CA GLY A 43 -22.26 -28.96 -21.97
C GLY A 43 -22.23 -30.13 -22.97
N GLU A 44 -22.57 -29.85 -24.24
CA GLU A 44 -22.49 -30.82 -25.33
C GLU A 44 -21.06 -31.32 -25.55
N LEU A 45 -20.06 -30.42 -25.55
CA LEU A 45 -18.66 -30.78 -25.78
C LEU A 45 -18.09 -31.65 -24.66
N LEU A 46 -18.42 -31.36 -23.40
CA LEU A 46 -17.84 -32.02 -22.23
C LEU A 46 -18.70 -33.17 -21.67
N ASP A 47 -19.87 -33.45 -22.24
CA ASP A 47 -20.80 -34.51 -21.79
C ASP A 47 -21.39 -34.23 -20.41
N VAL A 48 -21.71 -32.97 -20.15
CA VAL A 48 -22.11 -32.50 -18.82
C VAL A 48 -23.35 -31.62 -18.92
N HIS A 49 -24.11 -31.57 -17.83
CA HIS A 49 -25.28 -30.72 -17.77
C HIS A 49 -24.90 -29.24 -17.85
N THR A 50 -25.67 -28.49 -18.66
CA THR A 50 -25.47 -27.05 -18.85
C THR A 50 -25.50 -26.27 -17.53
N ASP A 51 -26.29 -26.70 -16.55
CA ASP A 51 -26.36 -26.02 -15.26
C ASP A 51 -25.13 -26.27 -14.37
N SER A 52 -24.50 -27.45 -14.49
CA SER A 52 -23.19 -27.70 -13.87
C SER A 52 -22.11 -26.79 -14.47
N VAL A 53 -22.15 -26.54 -15.78
CA VAL A 53 -21.27 -25.59 -16.46
C VAL A 53 -21.48 -24.16 -15.94
N LYS A 54 -22.74 -23.68 -15.90
CA LYS A 54 -23.05 -22.34 -15.38
C LYS A 54 -22.55 -22.18 -13.95
N THR A 55 -22.80 -23.17 -13.09
CA THR A 55 -22.40 -23.15 -11.68
C THR A 55 -20.89 -23.07 -11.53
N ALA A 56 -20.14 -23.87 -12.29
CA ALA A 56 -18.67 -23.84 -12.24
C ALA A 56 -18.09 -22.51 -12.74
N ILE A 57 -18.70 -21.91 -13.77
CA ILE A 57 -18.27 -20.60 -14.29
C ILE A 57 -18.60 -19.47 -13.33
N GLU A 58 -19.77 -19.49 -12.69
CA GLU A 58 -20.16 -18.53 -11.65
C GLU A 58 -19.19 -18.58 -10.46
N ALA A 59 -18.76 -19.79 -10.06
CA ALA A 59 -17.79 -19.97 -8.98
C ALA A 59 -16.39 -19.45 -9.36
N ALA A 60 -16.00 -19.52 -10.63
CA ALA A 60 -14.69 -19.08 -11.11
C ALA A 60 -14.63 -17.57 -11.41
N VAL A 61 -15.74 -17.00 -11.91
CA VAL A 61 -15.90 -15.61 -12.29
C VAL A 61 -17.27 -15.14 -11.79
N PRO A 62 -17.34 -14.27 -10.76
CA PRO A 62 -18.60 -13.70 -10.29
C PRO A 62 -19.39 -13.03 -11.43
N GLY A 63 -20.67 -13.34 -11.56
CA GLY A 63 -21.52 -12.93 -12.69
C GLY A 63 -21.38 -13.80 -13.95
N GLY A 64 -20.52 -14.82 -13.90
CA GLY A 64 -20.46 -15.94 -14.80
C GLY A 64 -20.30 -15.58 -16.29
N PHE A 65 -21.03 -16.31 -17.14
CA PHE A 65 -20.96 -16.15 -18.60
C PHE A 65 -21.28 -14.73 -19.09
N ALA A 66 -22.17 -14.02 -18.39
CA ALA A 66 -22.58 -12.67 -18.79
C ALA A 66 -21.40 -11.70 -18.70
N VAL A 67 -20.63 -11.79 -17.61
CA VAL A 67 -19.42 -10.99 -17.38
C VAL A 67 -18.34 -11.33 -18.41
N ILE A 68 -18.06 -12.63 -18.62
CA ILE A 68 -17.07 -13.07 -19.63
C ILE A 68 -17.43 -12.53 -21.02
N SER A 69 -18.68 -12.72 -21.44
CA SER A 69 -19.16 -12.27 -22.75
C SER A 69 -19.17 -10.74 -22.88
N ALA A 70 -19.46 -10.01 -21.81
CA ALA A 70 -19.42 -8.55 -21.80
C ALA A 70 -17.98 -8.02 -21.91
N ALA A 71 -17.05 -8.62 -21.16
CA ALA A 71 -15.64 -8.26 -21.20
C ALA A 71 -15.03 -8.52 -22.59
N LEU A 72 -15.27 -9.70 -23.17
CA LEU A 72 -14.85 -10.02 -24.54
C LEU A 72 -15.41 -9.03 -25.56
N ARG A 73 -16.71 -8.71 -25.49
CA ARG A 73 -17.33 -7.73 -26.40
C ARG A 73 -16.70 -6.35 -26.28
N ARG A 74 -16.40 -5.90 -25.05
CA ARG A 74 -15.75 -4.61 -24.82
C ARG A 74 -14.35 -4.58 -25.42
N ARG A 75 -13.54 -5.63 -25.22
CA ARG A 75 -12.18 -5.74 -25.76
C ARG A 75 -12.18 -5.83 -27.29
N LEU A 76 -13.05 -6.65 -27.89
CA LEU A 76 -13.21 -6.73 -29.35
C LEU A 76 -13.62 -5.38 -29.97
N ARG A 77 -14.54 -4.64 -29.32
CA ARG A 77 -14.94 -3.29 -29.77
C ARG A 77 -13.83 -2.26 -29.61
N ALA A 78 -13.02 -2.36 -28.56
CA ALA A 78 -11.84 -1.51 -28.39
C ALA A 78 -10.83 -1.78 -29.51
N TRP A 79 -10.47 -3.04 -29.72
CA TRP A 79 -9.59 -3.45 -30.82
C TRP A 79 -10.08 -2.95 -32.18
N ARG A 80 -11.39 -3.08 -32.47
CA ARG A 80 -11.95 -2.59 -33.73
C ARG A 80 -11.87 -1.08 -33.93
N ARG A 81 -11.95 -0.29 -32.84
CA ARG A 81 -11.77 1.17 -32.93
C ARG A 81 -10.33 1.51 -33.33
N ASP A 82 -9.36 0.75 -32.84
CA ASP A 82 -7.95 0.95 -33.14
C ASP A 82 -7.54 0.35 -34.50
N HIS A 83 -8.35 -0.57 -35.05
CA HIS A 83 -8.14 -1.27 -36.32
C HIS A 83 -9.36 -1.13 -37.25
N ALA A 84 -9.74 0.12 -37.54
CA ALA A 84 -10.98 0.43 -38.25
C ALA A 84 -11.07 -0.25 -39.64
N ASP A 85 -9.92 -0.41 -40.32
CA ASP A 85 -9.81 -0.96 -41.67
C ASP A 85 -9.57 -2.48 -41.72
N SER A 86 -9.26 -3.12 -40.58
CA SER A 86 -9.06 -4.57 -40.49
C SER A 86 -10.37 -5.33 -40.63
N ALA A 87 -10.33 -6.57 -41.12
CA ALA A 87 -11.50 -7.45 -41.12
C ALA A 87 -11.68 -8.15 -39.76
N TRP A 88 -12.87 -8.72 -39.47
CA TRP A 88 -13.10 -9.40 -38.19
C TRP A 88 -12.39 -10.75 -38.07
N TRP A 89 -11.97 -11.35 -39.18
CA TRP A 89 -11.14 -12.55 -39.15
C TRP A 89 -9.74 -12.27 -38.59
N GLU A 90 -9.22 -11.04 -38.68
CA GLU A 90 -7.93 -10.68 -38.06
C GLU A 90 -8.01 -10.74 -36.52
N ALA A 91 -9.21 -10.54 -35.96
CA ALA A 91 -9.43 -10.67 -34.52
C ALA A 91 -9.24 -12.13 -34.04
N GLU A 92 -9.38 -13.14 -34.90
CA GLU A 92 -9.07 -14.53 -34.55
C GLU A 92 -7.60 -14.69 -34.17
N ALA A 93 -6.70 -14.07 -34.92
CA ALA A 93 -5.26 -14.11 -34.67
C ALA A 93 -4.86 -13.31 -33.42
N VAL A 94 -5.60 -12.25 -33.08
CA VAL A 94 -5.29 -11.40 -31.91
C VAL A 94 -5.86 -11.99 -30.63
N PHE A 95 -7.12 -12.41 -30.67
CA PHE A 95 -7.82 -12.90 -29.49
C PHE A 95 -7.71 -14.41 -29.33
N GLY A 96 -7.21 -15.16 -30.31
CA GLY A 96 -7.20 -16.62 -30.31
C GLY A 96 -8.60 -17.23 -30.11
N ILE A 97 -9.62 -16.60 -30.70
CA ILE A 97 -11.04 -16.98 -30.64
C ILE A 97 -11.51 -17.27 -32.06
N PRO A 98 -12.26 -18.38 -32.30
CA PRO A 98 -12.81 -18.65 -33.62
C PRO A 98 -13.58 -17.46 -34.19
N HIS A 99 -13.37 -17.16 -35.47
CA HIS A 99 -14.02 -16.05 -36.14
C HIS A 99 -15.56 -16.14 -36.05
N ALA A 100 -16.15 -17.33 -36.15
CA ALA A 100 -17.58 -17.56 -35.95
C ALA A 100 -18.10 -17.14 -34.56
N HIS A 101 -17.26 -17.21 -33.53
CA HIS A 101 -17.58 -16.72 -32.18
C HIS A 101 -17.39 -15.22 -32.06
N VAL A 102 -16.37 -14.66 -32.70
CA VAL A 102 -16.18 -13.20 -32.81
C VAL A 102 -17.43 -12.56 -33.41
N LEU A 103 -17.86 -13.03 -34.59
CA LEU A 103 -19.06 -12.53 -35.27
C LEU A 103 -20.32 -12.63 -34.39
N ARG A 104 -20.47 -13.73 -33.65
CA ARG A 104 -21.57 -13.90 -32.68
C ARG A 104 -21.52 -12.86 -31.56
N LEU A 105 -20.33 -12.60 -31.00
CA LEU A 105 -20.14 -11.63 -29.91
C LEU A 105 -20.42 -10.20 -30.39
N VAL A 106 -19.99 -9.85 -31.60
CA VAL A 106 -20.17 -8.50 -32.17
C VAL A 106 -21.48 -8.32 -32.94
N ARG A 107 -22.27 -9.39 -33.10
CA ARG A 107 -23.57 -9.43 -33.80
C ARG A 107 -23.47 -9.03 -35.28
N VAL A 108 -22.44 -9.50 -35.97
CA VAL A 108 -22.25 -9.33 -37.42
C VAL A 108 -22.74 -10.59 -38.15
N PRO A 109 -23.50 -10.47 -39.26
CA PRO A 109 -23.96 -11.61 -40.05
C PRO A 109 -22.80 -12.47 -40.61
N ARG A 110 -22.93 -13.80 -40.58
CA ARG A 110 -21.87 -14.76 -40.98
C ARG A 110 -21.58 -14.79 -42.48
N ASP A 111 -22.51 -14.33 -43.30
CA ASP A 111 -22.47 -14.36 -44.76
C ASP A 111 -21.55 -13.31 -45.40
N GLN A 112 -20.92 -12.44 -44.61
CA GLN A 112 -20.08 -11.34 -45.10
C GLN A 112 -18.57 -11.65 -45.19
N GLU A 113 -18.04 -12.72 -44.57
CA GLU A 113 -16.57 -12.89 -44.43
C GLU A 113 -15.98 -14.33 -44.52
N LEU A 114 -16.70 -15.34 -45.04
CA LEU A 114 -16.18 -16.73 -45.06
C LEU A 114 -15.47 -17.12 -46.38
N GLY A 115 -14.17 -17.41 -46.30
CA GLY A 115 -13.38 -18.13 -47.32
C GLY A 115 -13.07 -19.58 -46.91
N LEU A 116 -12.55 -20.41 -47.83
CA LEU A 116 -11.99 -21.74 -47.52
C LEU A 116 -10.53 -21.58 -47.08
N VAL A 117 -10.10 -22.35 -46.07
CA VAL A 117 -8.97 -21.95 -45.21
C VAL A 117 -8.04 -23.13 -44.88
N ALA A 118 -6.73 -22.92 -45.00
CA ALA A 118 -5.70 -23.87 -44.58
C ALA A 118 -5.37 -23.74 -43.07
N PRO A 119 -4.70 -24.73 -42.44
CA PRO A 119 -4.22 -24.59 -41.06
C PRO A 119 -3.37 -23.32 -40.88
N GLY A 120 -3.77 -22.48 -39.91
CA GLY A 120 -3.09 -21.21 -39.62
C GLY A 120 -3.56 -20.02 -40.46
N GLU A 121 -4.46 -20.22 -41.41
CA GLU A 121 -5.17 -19.13 -42.09
C GLU A 121 -6.47 -18.77 -41.33
N PRO A 122 -6.99 -17.54 -41.53
CA PRO A 122 -8.19 -17.06 -40.84
C PRO A 122 -9.45 -17.85 -41.21
N GLY A 123 -10.18 -18.37 -40.23
CA GLY A 123 -11.36 -19.23 -40.41
C GLY A 123 -11.08 -20.73 -40.36
N TYR A 124 -9.84 -21.17 -40.11
CA TYR A 124 -9.51 -22.59 -39.97
C TYR A 124 -10.32 -23.24 -38.85
N LEU A 125 -10.42 -22.58 -37.69
CA LEU A 125 -11.21 -23.07 -36.57
C LEU A 125 -12.71 -23.11 -36.87
N ASP A 126 -13.20 -22.25 -37.75
CA ASP A 126 -14.62 -22.25 -38.12
C ASP A 126 -14.98 -23.54 -38.87
N THR A 127 -14.06 -24.07 -39.68
CA THR A 127 -14.24 -25.39 -40.32
C THR A 127 -14.29 -26.52 -39.29
N VAL A 128 -13.47 -26.44 -38.25
CA VAL A 128 -13.43 -27.39 -37.13
C VAL A 128 -14.71 -27.31 -36.30
N LEU A 129 -15.18 -26.09 -36.00
CA LEU A 129 -16.45 -25.86 -35.30
C LEU A 129 -17.63 -26.43 -36.09
N ALA A 130 -17.67 -26.16 -37.40
CA ALA A 130 -18.70 -26.69 -38.28
C ALA A 130 -18.67 -28.22 -38.38
N GLY A 131 -17.51 -28.85 -38.13
CA GLY A 131 -17.33 -30.30 -38.25
C GLY A 131 -17.53 -30.80 -39.69
N THR A 132 -17.35 -29.93 -40.67
CA THR A 132 -17.61 -30.25 -42.08
C THR A 132 -16.60 -31.29 -42.55
N GLY A 133 -17.08 -32.41 -43.12
CA GLY A 133 -16.22 -33.50 -43.59
C GLY A 133 -15.81 -34.52 -42.53
N CYS A 134 -16.26 -34.39 -41.28
CA CYS A 134 -16.16 -35.44 -40.28
C CYS A 134 -17.08 -36.61 -40.60
N LYS A 135 -16.61 -37.83 -40.36
CA LYS A 135 -17.36 -39.06 -40.63
C LYS A 135 -18.56 -39.26 -39.69
N ASP A 136 -18.40 -38.90 -38.42
CA ASP A 136 -19.44 -39.03 -37.40
C ASP A 136 -19.34 -37.94 -36.31
N LEU A 137 -20.33 -37.91 -35.43
CA LEU A 137 -20.39 -36.96 -34.31
C LEU A 137 -19.18 -37.08 -33.37
N ARG A 138 -18.69 -38.30 -33.13
CA ARG A 138 -17.54 -38.54 -32.24
C ARG A 138 -16.26 -37.96 -32.82
N ALA A 139 -16.04 -38.13 -34.12
CA ALA A 139 -14.91 -37.56 -34.85
C ALA A 139 -14.96 -36.03 -34.83
N SER A 140 -16.14 -35.44 -35.09
CA SER A 140 -16.33 -33.99 -35.00
C SER A 140 -16.09 -33.43 -33.59
N ARG A 141 -16.60 -34.10 -32.57
CA ARG A 141 -16.45 -33.70 -31.17
C ARG A 141 -15.02 -33.86 -30.68
N SER A 142 -14.34 -34.94 -31.08
CA SER A 142 -12.91 -35.15 -30.82
C SER A 142 -12.05 -34.07 -31.46
N ALA A 143 -12.34 -33.68 -32.71
CA ALA A 143 -11.64 -32.61 -33.41
C ALA A 143 -11.82 -31.26 -32.71
N ARG A 144 -13.07 -30.90 -32.35
CA ARG A 144 -13.36 -29.66 -31.60
C ARG A 144 -12.62 -29.64 -30.25
N LEU A 145 -12.79 -30.69 -29.43
CA LEU A 145 -12.13 -30.76 -28.12
C LEU A 145 -10.62 -30.59 -28.24
N TYR A 146 -10.00 -31.27 -29.21
CA TYR A 146 -8.55 -31.19 -29.42
C TYR A 146 -8.10 -29.81 -29.90
N ALA A 147 -8.81 -29.22 -30.86
CA ALA A 147 -8.52 -27.87 -31.38
C ALA A 147 -8.67 -26.77 -30.31
N PHE A 148 -9.55 -26.98 -29.33
CA PHE A 148 -9.78 -26.06 -28.21
C PHE A 148 -9.09 -26.52 -26.91
N GLY A 149 -7.98 -27.24 -27.08
CA GLY A 149 -6.95 -27.43 -26.06
C GLY A 149 -7.06 -28.70 -25.22
N ALA A 150 -7.99 -29.61 -25.49
CA ALA A 150 -8.07 -30.90 -24.80
C ALA A 150 -6.91 -31.80 -25.24
N THR A 151 -6.34 -32.57 -24.32
CA THR A 151 -5.32 -33.54 -24.68
C THR A 151 -5.96 -34.80 -25.27
N LEU A 152 -5.22 -35.55 -26.10
CA LEU A 152 -5.68 -36.84 -26.60
C LEU A 152 -6.03 -37.83 -25.48
N GLN A 153 -5.40 -37.68 -24.31
CA GLN A 153 -5.69 -38.48 -23.13
C GLN A 153 -7.04 -38.08 -22.52
N GLU A 154 -7.25 -36.79 -22.27
CA GLU A 154 -8.52 -36.25 -21.74
C GLU A 154 -9.71 -36.62 -22.62
N ILE A 155 -9.55 -36.53 -23.94
CA ILE A 155 -10.58 -36.94 -24.91
C ILE A 155 -10.81 -38.45 -24.85
N GLY A 156 -9.75 -39.24 -24.67
CA GLY A 156 -9.83 -40.68 -24.50
C GLY A 156 -10.65 -41.06 -23.27
N ASP A 157 -10.31 -40.46 -22.13
CA ASP A 157 -10.99 -40.65 -20.85
C ASP A 157 -12.47 -40.26 -20.96
N LEU A 158 -12.79 -39.13 -21.61
CA LEU A 158 -14.15 -38.67 -21.85
C LEU A 158 -15.00 -39.68 -22.63
N PHE A 159 -14.43 -40.30 -23.67
CA PHE A 159 -15.15 -41.27 -24.50
C PHE A 159 -14.92 -42.74 -24.10
N GLY A 160 -14.26 -43.00 -22.96
CA GLY A 160 -13.93 -44.35 -22.50
C GLY A 160 -13.05 -45.15 -23.47
N VAL A 161 -12.10 -44.51 -24.16
CA VAL A 161 -11.16 -45.16 -25.10
C VAL A 161 -9.73 -44.72 -24.89
N THR A 162 -8.79 -45.46 -25.48
CA THR A 162 -7.36 -45.12 -25.35
C THR A 162 -7.01 -43.83 -26.11
N ARG A 163 -5.97 -43.13 -25.63
CA ARG A 163 -5.32 -42.01 -26.32
C ARG A 163 -4.99 -42.32 -27.79
N GLU A 164 -4.47 -43.51 -28.05
CA GLU A 164 -4.12 -43.97 -29.40
C GLU A 164 -5.36 -44.12 -30.29
N ARG A 165 -6.50 -44.55 -29.72
CA ARG A 165 -7.76 -44.62 -30.47
C ARG A 165 -8.24 -43.24 -30.89
N ILE A 166 -8.14 -42.23 -30.02
CA ILE A 166 -8.48 -40.85 -30.38
C ILE A 166 -7.57 -40.33 -31.50
N ARG A 167 -6.27 -40.59 -31.42
CA ARG A 167 -5.32 -40.22 -32.50
C ARG A 167 -5.73 -40.81 -33.85
N GLN A 168 -6.15 -42.09 -33.87
CA GLN A 168 -6.64 -42.75 -35.08
C GLN A 168 -7.94 -42.16 -35.61
N ILE A 169 -8.88 -41.80 -34.73
CA ILE A 169 -10.13 -41.12 -35.11
C ILE A 169 -9.81 -39.79 -35.79
N LEU A 170 -8.94 -38.95 -35.19
CA LEU A 170 -8.56 -37.68 -35.78
C LEU A 170 -7.93 -37.89 -37.17
N SER A 171 -6.99 -38.81 -37.32
CA SER A 171 -6.29 -39.03 -38.60
C SER A 171 -7.12 -39.69 -39.70
N ARG A 172 -8.16 -40.48 -39.38
CA ARG A 172 -8.90 -41.28 -40.38
C ARG A 172 -10.33 -40.81 -40.62
N ASP A 173 -10.96 -40.26 -39.60
CA ASP A 173 -12.39 -39.95 -39.59
C ASP A 173 -12.65 -38.42 -39.60
N THR A 174 -11.59 -37.60 -39.70
CA THR A 174 -11.69 -36.14 -39.87
C THR A 174 -10.83 -35.65 -41.04
N PRO A 175 -11.13 -34.48 -41.63
CA PRO A 175 -10.29 -33.85 -42.65
C PRO A 175 -8.94 -33.35 -42.13
N TRP A 176 -8.75 -33.28 -40.82
CA TRP A 176 -7.59 -32.65 -40.19
C TRP A 176 -6.70 -33.69 -39.53
N THR A 177 -5.38 -33.47 -39.55
CA THR A 177 -4.48 -34.32 -38.77
C THR A 177 -4.38 -33.82 -37.33
N SER A 178 -3.98 -34.70 -36.40
CA SER A 178 -3.65 -34.27 -35.04
C SER A 178 -2.51 -33.26 -35.01
N THR A 179 -1.61 -33.27 -36.00
CA THR A 179 -0.53 -32.30 -36.10
C THR A 179 -1.07 -30.91 -36.44
N ASP A 180 -1.97 -30.82 -37.42
CA ASP A 180 -2.56 -29.55 -37.87
C ASP A 180 -3.41 -28.92 -36.77
N LEU A 181 -4.26 -29.72 -36.12
CA LEU A 181 -5.10 -29.26 -35.01
C LEU A 181 -4.26 -28.79 -33.82
N SER A 182 -3.18 -29.50 -33.49
CA SER A 182 -2.27 -29.12 -32.39
C SER A 182 -1.49 -27.84 -32.71
N ALA A 183 -1.01 -27.69 -33.94
CA ALA A 183 -0.29 -26.50 -34.38
C ALA A 183 -1.19 -25.26 -34.30
N ALA A 184 -2.41 -25.34 -34.85
CA ALA A 184 -3.38 -24.26 -34.77
C ALA A 184 -3.76 -23.93 -33.32
N ALA A 185 -4.13 -24.95 -32.52
CA ALA A 185 -4.50 -24.77 -31.12
C ALA A 185 -3.39 -24.09 -30.31
N ARG A 186 -2.13 -24.46 -30.55
CA ARG A 186 -0.97 -23.88 -29.86
C ARG A 186 -0.78 -22.41 -30.18
N VAL A 187 -0.85 -22.03 -31.46
CA VAL A 187 -0.71 -20.64 -31.89
C VAL A 187 -1.82 -19.81 -31.23
N LEU A 188 -3.06 -20.24 -31.33
CA LEU A 188 -4.20 -19.49 -30.80
C LEU A 188 -4.21 -19.41 -29.27
N ALA A 189 -3.79 -20.47 -28.58
CA ALA A 189 -3.62 -20.43 -27.13
C ALA A 189 -2.51 -19.45 -26.69
N GLN A 190 -1.44 -19.35 -27.48
CA GLN A 190 -0.37 -18.38 -27.25
C GLN A 190 -0.89 -16.94 -27.46
N GLU A 191 -1.63 -16.69 -28.53
CA GLU A 191 -2.21 -15.36 -28.80
C GLU A 191 -3.27 -14.98 -27.75
N ARG A 192 -4.16 -15.90 -27.35
CA ARG A 192 -5.09 -15.69 -26.21
C ARG A 192 -4.35 -15.28 -24.95
N ARG A 193 -3.27 -15.99 -24.62
CA ARG A 193 -2.49 -15.70 -23.43
C ARG A 193 -1.80 -14.35 -23.51
N ALA A 194 -1.30 -13.97 -24.68
CA ALA A 194 -0.69 -12.66 -24.92
C ALA A 194 -1.74 -11.53 -24.77
N GLU A 195 -2.94 -11.73 -25.33
CA GLU A 195 -4.04 -10.78 -25.21
C GLU A 195 -4.51 -10.64 -23.75
N HIS A 196 -4.71 -11.74 -23.03
CA HIS A 196 -5.04 -11.71 -21.60
C HIS A 196 -3.95 -11.03 -20.77
N ALA A 197 -2.67 -11.25 -21.08
CA ALA A 197 -1.55 -10.60 -20.39
C ALA A 197 -1.55 -9.08 -20.63
N SER A 198 -1.77 -8.66 -21.87
CA SER A 198 -1.88 -7.24 -22.24
C SER A 198 -3.08 -6.59 -21.54
N ALA A 199 -4.24 -7.25 -21.52
CA ALA A 199 -5.44 -6.76 -20.85
C ALA A 199 -5.26 -6.65 -19.32
N ALA A 200 -4.64 -7.64 -18.69
CA ALA A 200 -4.33 -7.63 -17.25
C ALA A 200 -3.35 -6.50 -16.90
N GLU A 201 -2.29 -6.30 -17.69
CA GLU A 201 -1.34 -5.21 -17.48
C GLU A 201 -2.01 -3.84 -17.65
N HIS A 202 -2.81 -3.66 -18.71
CA HIS A 202 -3.52 -2.41 -18.93
C HIS A 202 -4.51 -2.09 -17.79
N TRP A 203 -5.26 -3.09 -17.33
CA TRP A 203 -6.15 -2.94 -16.18
C TRP A 203 -5.38 -2.52 -14.92
N SER A 204 -4.26 -3.19 -14.63
CA SER A 204 -3.42 -2.88 -13.48
C SER A 204 -2.84 -1.46 -13.50
N LEU A 205 -2.49 -0.95 -14.69
CA LEU A 205 -1.99 0.42 -14.86
C LEU A 205 -3.08 1.48 -14.70
N THR A 206 -4.30 1.17 -15.11
CA THR A 206 -5.44 2.11 -15.10
C THR A 206 -6.23 2.09 -13.79
N HIS A 207 -6.05 1.06 -12.97
CA HIS A 207 -6.75 0.86 -11.70
C HIS A 207 -5.74 0.62 -10.56
N PRO A 208 -4.85 1.58 -10.25
CA PRO A 208 -3.91 1.42 -9.17
C PRO A 208 -4.65 1.19 -7.85
N ALA A 209 -4.09 0.34 -6.99
CA ALA A 209 -4.65 -0.06 -5.69
C ALA A 209 -5.95 -0.88 -5.73
N VAL A 210 -6.78 -0.85 -6.78
CA VAL A 210 -8.06 -1.61 -6.82
C VAL A 210 -7.83 -3.12 -6.56
N PRO A 211 -8.63 -3.79 -5.70
CA PRO A 211 -8.34 -5.15 -5.31
C PRO A 211 -8.59 -6.16 -6.45
N LEU A 212 -7.89 -7.30 -6.39
CA LEU A 212 -7.90 -8.29 -7.49
C LEU A 212 -9.24 -8.98 -7.71
N ASP A 213 -10.14 -8.97 -6.73
CA ASP A 213 -11.47 -9.53 -6.79
C ASP A 213 -12.44 -8.72 -7.67
N GLU A 214 -12.12 -7.46 -7.96
CA GLU A 214 -12.84 -6.65 -8.94
C GLU A 214 -12.41 -6.92 -10.40
N ALA A 215 -11.20 -7.44 -10.60
CA ALA A 215 -10.67 -7.72 -11.93
C ALA A 215 -11.51 -8.69 -12.78
N PRO A 216 -12.12 -9.77 -12.22
CA PRO A 216 -13.01 -10.66 -12.95
C PRO A 216 -14.17 -9.94 -13.65
N ALA A 217 -14.81 -8.97 -12.97
CA ALA A 217 -15.90 -8.19 -13.54
C ALA A 217 -15.45 -7.35 -14.75
N ALA A 218 -14.20 -6.86 -14.71
CA ALA A 218 -13.62 -6.03 -15.75
C ALA A 218 -13.04 -6.83 -16.93
N LEU A 219 -12.51 -8.03 -16.71
CA LEU A 219 -11.74 -8.75 -17.75
C LEU A 219 -12.35 -10.09 -18.18
N GLY A 220 -13.29 -10.64 -17.40
CA GLY A 220 -13.82 -11.99 -17.63
C GLY A 220 -12.78 -13.08 -17.33
N LEU A 221 -11.81 -12.78 -16.48
CA LEU A 221 -10.72 -13.67 -16.06
C LEU A 221 -10.93 -14.04 -14.59
N SER A 222 -10.59 -15.27 -14.19
CA SER A 222 -10.62 -15.62 -12.76
C SER A 222 -9.53 -14.87 -11.99
N VAL A 223 -9.71 -14.71 -10.68
CA VAL A 223 -8.69 -14.11 -9.80
C VAL A 223 -7.36 -14.88 -9.91
N GLU A 224 -7.41 -16.20 -10.04
CA GLU A 224 -6.22 -17.04 -10.20
C GLU A 224 -5.50 -16.77 -11.53
N GLN A 225 -6.24 -16.61 -12.63
CA GLN A 225 -5.66 -16.19 -13.91
C GLN A 225 -5.00 -14.81 -13.78
N MET A 226 -5.64 -13.87 -13.07
CA MET A 226 -5.06 -12.53 -12.83
C MET A 226 -3.75 -12.60 -12.03
N ARG A 227 -3.69 -13.42 -10.97
CA ARG A 227 -2.45 -13.62 -10.20
C ARG A 227 -1.31 -14.16 -11.06
N GLN A 228 -1.61 -15.12 -11.94
CA GLN A 228 -0.64 -15.72 -12.85
C GLN A 228 -0.15 -14.73 -13.91
N LEU A 229 -1.05 -13.93 -14.49
CA LEU A 229 -0.75 -12.97 -15.55
C LEU A 229 0.04 -11.76 -15.02
N LEU A 230 -0.34 -11.24 -13.84
CA LEU A 230 0.31 -10.07 -13.25
C LEU A 230 1.67 -10.40 -12.62
N GLY A 231 1.91 -11.66 -12.22
CA GLY A 231 3.19 -12.07 -11.64
C GLY A 231 3.59 -11.20 -10.44
N ARG A 232 4.69 -10.45 -10.53
CA ARG A 232 5.14 -9.54 -9.46
C ARG A 232 4.25 -8.30 -9.29
N ARG A 233 3.56 -7.88 -10.35
CA ARG A 233 2.70 -6.69 -10.38
C ARG A 233 1.44 -6.86 -9.53
N ARG A 234 1.04 -8.10 -9.20
CA ARG A 234 -0.10 -8.40 -8.33
C ARG A 234 -0.01 -7.73 -6.97
N SER A 235 1.21 -7.47 -6.49
CA SER A 235 1.44 -6.71 -5.25
C SER A 235 0.68 -5.38 -5.23
N ARG A 236 0.44 -4.73 -6.37
CA ARG A 236 -0.32 -3.47 -6.45
C ARG A 236 -1.81 -3.59 -6.11
N HIS A 237 -2.34 -4.80 -6.05
CA HIS A 237 -3.76 -5.11 -5.89
C HIS A 237 -4.03 -6.11 -4.75
N GLU A 238 -3.02 -6.86 -4.33
CA GLU A 238 -3.06 -7.72 -3.15
C GLU A 238 -1.81 -7.46 -2.28
N PRO A 239 -1.94 -7.42 -0.94
CA PRO A 239 -0.78 -7.34 -0.07
C PRO A 239 0.17 -8.52 -0.38
N ALA A 240 1.46 -8.23 -0.48
CA ALA A 240 2.45 -9.27 -0.70
C ALA A 240 2.49 -10.19 0.53
N PHE A 241 2.03 -11.44 0.34
CA PHE A 241 2.15 -12.64 1.19
C PHE A 241 0.90 -13.14 1.92
N ASP A 242 0.84 -14.48 1.98
CA ASP A 242 -0.30 -15.35 2.26
C ASP A 242 -0.93 -15.24 3.65
N ALA A 243 -2.23 -15.55 3.63
CA ALA A 243 -3.18 -15.81 4.71
C ALA A 243 -3.50 -14.62 5.64
N PRO A 244 -4.80 -14.32 5.88
CA PRO A 244 -5.17 -13.55 7.05
C PRO A 244 -4.70 -14.35 8.27
N ARG A 245 -3.68 -13.85 8.97
CA ARG A 245 -3.53 -14.21 10.38
C ARG A 245 -4.80 -13.70 11.03
N GLU A 246 -5.60 -14.58 11.62
CA GLU A 246 -6.68 -14.20 12.51
C GLU A 246 -6.11 -13.19 13.50
N ALA A 247 -6.42 -11.91 13.27
CA ALA A 247 -6.12 -10.88 14.25
C ALA A 247 -6.95 -11.26 15.46
N THR A 248 -6.27 -11.69 16.52
CA THR A 248 -6.85 -11.82 17.86
C THR A 248 -7.34 -10.42 18.25
N ARG A 249 -8.59 -10.12 17.90
CA ARG A 249 -9.25 -8.84 18.15
C ARG A 249 -9.54 -8.75 19.65
N ARG A 250 -8.59 -8.17 20.40
CA ARG A 250 -8.87 -7.59 21.71
C ARG A 250 -9.77 -6.37 21.53
N THR A 251 -10.79 -6.27 22.36
CA THR A 251 -11.73 -5.15 22.43
C THR A 251 -11.05 -3.90 23.01
N GLU A 252 -11.64 -2.73 22.76
CA GLU A 252 -11.16 -1.46 23.34
C GLU A 252 -11.07 -1.49 24.86
N GLN A 253 -12.02 -2.17 25.50
CA GLN A 253 -12.08 -2.32 26.95
C GLN A 253 -10.91 -3.17 27.48
N GLU A 254 -10.59 -4.28 26.82
CA GLU A 254 -9.44 -5.13 27.17
C GLU A 254 -8.12 -4.37 27.01
N ILE A 255 -7.99 -3.55 25.95
CA ILE A 255 -6.81 -2.70 25.74
C ILE A 255 -6.68 -1.65 26.84
N ILE A 256 -7.78 -1.02 27.26
CA ILE A 256 -7.80 -0.05 28.37
C ILE A 256 -7.37 -0.71 29.69
N GLU A 257 -7.80 -1.94 29.95
CA GLU A 257 -7.43 -2.71 31.14
C GLU A 257 -5.95 -3.08 31.14
N ASP A 258 -5.42 -3.54 29.99
CA ASP A 258 -4.00 -3.84 29.82
C ASP A 258 -3.13 -2.59 30.06
N LEU A 259 -3.54 -1.43 29.56
CA LEU A 259 -2.84 -0.15 29.78
C LEU A 259 -2.82 0.26 31.25
N ARG A 260 -3.93 0.07 31.97
CA ARG A 260 -4.02 0.35 33.41
C ARG A 260 -3.15 -0.60 34.23
N ALA A 261 -3.18 -1.89 33.91
CA ALA A 261 -2.35 -2.90 34.56
C ALA A 261 -0.86 -2.59 34.39
N PHE A 262 -0.42 -2.31 33.17
CA PHE A 262 0.95 -1.86 32.89
C PHE A 262 1.37 -0.65 33.73
N HIS A 263 0.52 0.37 33.79
CA HIS A 263 0.86 1.60 34.51
C HIS A 263 0.91 1.38 36.01
N ALA A 264 -0.02 0.58 36.55
CA ALA A 264 -0.03 0.21 37.96
C ALA A 264 1.21 -0.60 38.38
N GLU A 265 1.69 -1.50 37.52
CA GLU A 265 2.83 -2.37 37.82
C GLU A 265 4.18 -1.68 37.62
N THR A 266 4.33 -0.90 36.55
CA THR A 266 5.64 -0.36 36.15
C THR A 266 5.81 1.12 36.50
N GLY A 267 4.72 1.86 36.71
CA GLY A 267 4.71 3.32 36.86
C GLY A 267 5.16 4.08 35.59
N ARG A 268 5.33 3.39 34.46
CA ARG A 268 5.81 3.99 33.20
C ARG A 268 4.65 4.33 32.28
N THR A 269 4.90 5.20 31.30
CA THR A 269 3.91 5.66 30.31
C THR A 269 4.45 5.64 28.88
N THR A 270 5.65 5.08 28.67
CA THR A 270 6.28 5.06 27.35
C THR A 270 5.84 3.85 26.52
N CYS A 271 5.61 4.05 25.22
CA CYS A 271 5.21 3.00 24.27
C CYS A 271 6.12 1.76 24.33
N GLN A 272 7.43 2.00 24.46
CA GLN A 272 8.44 0.96 24.48
C GLN A 272 8.41 0.14 25.77
N ALA A 273 8.12 0.77 26.91
CA ALA A 273 7.97 0.06 28.18
C ALA A 273 6.70 -0.80 28.17
N PHE A 274 5.59 -0.29 27.63
CA PHE A 274 4.36 -1.08 27.46
C PHE A 274 4.59 -2.27 26.55
N THR A 275 5.28 -2.08 25.42
CA THR A 275 5.56 -3.18 24.47
C THR A 275 6.44 -4.27 25.09
N THR A 276 7.36 -3.92 25.98
CA THR A 276 8.15 -4.91 26.72
C THR A 276 7.31 -5.65 27.75
N TRP A 277 6.55 -4.91 28.57
CA TRP A 277 5.61 -5.49 29.54
C TRP A 277 4.59 -6.42 28.87
N ALA A 278 4.08 -6.01 27.71
CA ALA A 278 3.07 -6.74 26.97
C ALA A 278 3.56 -8.09 26.46
N ARG A 279 4.85 -8.21 26.09
CA ARG A 279 5.46 -9.51 25.74
C ARG A 279 5.57 -10.45 26.93
N GLU A 280 5.79 -9.91 28.13
CA GLU A 280 5.89 -10.69 29.36
C GLU A 280 4.50 -11.16 29.84
N HIS A 281 3.44 -10.46 29.42
CA HIS A 281 2.04 -10.70 29.82
C HIS A 281 1.16 -11.27 28.70
N ASP A 282 1.75 -11.63 27.56
CA ASP A 282 1.07 -12.17 26.37
C ASP A 282 -0.10 -11.28 25.87
N VAL A 283 0.13 -9.97 25.84
CA VAL A 283 -0.84 -8.98 25.34
C VAL A 283 -0.31 -8.21 24.12
N PRO A 284 -1.18 -7.66 23.25
CA PRO A 284 -0.75 -6.88 22.09
C PRO A 284 0.05 -5.64 22.48
N GLY A 285 1.04 -5.33 21.65
CA GLY A 285 1.91 -4.18 21.86
C GLY A 285 1.21 -2.83 21.67
N HIS A 286 1.94 -1.75 21.91
CA HIS A 286 1.41 -0.38 21.89
C HIS A 286 0.78 0.05 20.55
N GLN A 287 1.15 -0.59 19.44
CA GLN A 287 0.59 -0.29 18.11
C GLN A 287 -0.89 -0.67 18.03
N THR A 288 -1.32 -1.77 18.64
CA THR A 288 -2.74 -2.15 18.70
C THR A 288 -3.56 -1.10 19.45
N ALA A 289 -3.02 -0.57 20.55
CA ALA A 289 -3.63 0.53 21.27
C ALA A 289 -3.65 1.83 20.44
N ALA A 290 -2.55 2.16 19.76
CA ALA A 290 -2.47 3.37 18.93
C ALA A 290 -3.42 3.32 17.72
N ILE A 291 -3.50 2.18 17.02
CA ILE A 291 -4.42 1.98 15.89
C ILE A 291 -5.87 2.10 16.35
N ARG A 292 -6.23 1.56 17.52
CA ARG A 292 -7.61 1.54 18.00
C ARG A 292 -8.10 2.88 18.53
N PHE A 293 -7.21 3.67 19.13
CA PHE A 293 -7.54 4.96 19.76
C PHE A 293 -6.96 6.15 18.99
N GLY A 294 -6.48 5.95 17.75
CA GLY A 294 -5.86 6.97 16.89
C GLY A 294 -4.39 7.26 17.23
N THR A 295 -4.04 7.43 18.51
CA THR A 295 -2.63 7.59 18.94
C THR A 295 -2.36 6.88 20.26
N TRP A 296 -1.09 6.59 20.55
CA TRP A 296 -0.67 6.08 21.87
C TRP A 296 -1.08 7.00 23.03
N ASN A 297 -1.00 8.32 22.81
CA ASN A 297 -1.37 9.30 23.83
C ASN A 297 -2.89 9.32 24.07
N GLU A 298 -3.69 9.17 23.01
CA GLU A 298 -5.15 9.03 23.15
C GLU A 298 -5.54 7.70 23.80
N ALA A 299 -4.81 6.61 23.54
CA ALA A 299 -5.01 5.34 24.23
C ALA A 299 -4.71 5.45 25.74
N LEU A 300 -3.60 6.10 26.13
CA LEU A 300 -3.28 6.36 27.53
C LEU A 300 -4.32 7.26 28.21
N LYS A 301 -4.81 8.27 27.49
CA LYS A 301 -5.87 9.17 27.97
C LYS A 301 -7.19 8.43 28.16
N ALA A 302 -7.57 7.56 27.23
CA ALA A 302 -8.73 6.65 27.36
C ALA A 302 -8.58 5.72 28.58
N ALA A 303 -7.35 5.29 28.88
CA ALA A 303 -7.02 4.52 30.07
C ALA A 303 -6.97 5.34 31.38
N GLY A 304 -7.05 6.67 31.30
CA GLY A 304 -6.99 7.58 32.46
C GLY A 304 -5.55 7.87 32.96
N ILE A 305 -4.54 7.63 32.12
CA ILE A 305 -3.12 7.77 32.44
C ILE A 305 -2.61 9.10 31.87
N GLY A 306 -2.05 9.96 32.72
CA GLY A 306 -1.51 11.25 32.31
C GLY A 306 -0.25 11.10 31.46
N THR A 307 -0.22 11.74 30.29
CA THR A 307 0.93 11.70 29.37
C THR A 307 1.92 12.84 29.63
N ASP A 308 3.21 12.53 29.79
CA ASP A 308 4.28 13.52 29.62
C ASP A 308 4.44 13.80 28.12
N GLN A 309 3.95 14.94 27.65
CA GLN A 309 4.03 15.36 26.25
C GLN A 309 5.49 15.55 25.81
N GLY A 310 6.09 14.50 25.23
CA GLY A 310 7.35 14.57 24.50
C GLY A 310 7.11 15.11 23.09
N ALA A 311 7.67 16.28 22.77
CA ALA A 311 7.54 16.89 21.45
C ALA A 311 8.03 15.96 20.31
N PRO A 312 7.37 15.97 19.13
CA PRO A 312 7.81 15.18 17.98
C PRO A 312 9.23 15.57 17.54
N ARG A 313 10.07 14.56 17.23
CA ARG A 313 11.44 14.77 16.71
C ARG A 313 11.47 15.10 15.21
N SER A 314 10.35 15.00 14.48
CA SER A 314 10.23 15.33 13.05
C SER A 314 9.08 16.29 12.78
N SER A 315 9.16 17.06 11.70
CA SER A 315 8.07 17.92 11.20
C SER A 315 6.87 17.14 10.67
N PHE A 316 7.05 15.87 10.31
CA PHE A 316 5.97 14.99 9.85
C PHE A 316 5.20 14.40 11.03
N SER A 317 3.87 14.54 11.00
CA SER A 317 2.93 13.80 11.84
C SER A 317 2.84 12.33 11.38
N ASP A 318 2.21 11.45 12.16
CA ASP A 318 2.00 10.07 11.70
C ASP A 318 1.00 10.04 10.53
N GLU A 319 0.05 10.96 10.51
CA GLU A 319 -0.91 11.18 9.42
C GLU A 319 -0.19 11.56 8.13
N ASP A 320 0.87 12.38 8.19
CA ASP A 320 1.67 12.71 7.01
C ASP A 320 2.45 11.50 6.49
N LEU A 321 2.89 10.60 7.37
CA LEU A 321 3.55 9.35 6.96
C LEU A 321 2.55 8.41 6.28
N TRP A 322 1.34 8.28 6.82
CA TRP A 322 0.26 7.52 6.20
C TRP A 322 -0.16 8.11 4.86
N ALA A 323 -0.32 9.43 4.77
CA ALA A 323 -0.65 10.12 3.53
C ALA A 323 0.44 9.90 2.45
N ALA A 324 1.71 9.87 2.85
CA ALA A 324 2.82 9.58 1.94
C ALA A 324 2.77 8.12 1.43
N VAL A 325 2.45 7.16 2.29
CA VAL A 325 2.25 5.75 1.88
C VAL A 325 1.05 5.62 0.94
N LEU A 326 -0.09 6.23 1.26
CA LEU A 326 -1.29 6.21 0.42
C LEU A 326 -1.02 6.83 -0.96
N SER A 327 -0.31 7.95 -1.01
CA SER A 327 0.08 8.61 -2.25
C SER A 327 0.98 7.70 -3.11
N ALA A 328 1.96 7.05 -2.48
CA ALA A 328 2.86 6.12 -3.16
C ALA A 328 2.16 4.85 -3.65
N VAL A 329 1.17 4.34 -2.92
CA VAL A 329 0.39 3.15 -3.31
C VAL A 329 -0.54 3.45 -4.50
N GLN A 330 -1.15 4.64 -4.51
CA GLN A 330 -2.04 5.08 -5.61
C GLN A 330 -1.29 5.55 -6.86
N ALA A 331 -0.02 5.94 -6.73
CA ALA A 331 0.73 6.49 -7.85
C ALA A 331 0.99 5.44 -8.97
N PRO A 332 0.88 5.82 -10.27
CA PRO A 332 1.07 4.89 -11.40
C PRO A 332 2.45 4.19 -11.42
N ASP A 333 3.46 4.93 -10.98
CA ASP A 333 4.87 4.60 -10.89
C ASP A 333 5.30 4.21 -9.46
N GLY A 334 4.34 4.12 -8.53
CA GLY A 334 4.55 3.65 -7.18
C GLY A 334 4.20 2.16 -7.01
N GLY A 335 3.77 1.79 -5.80
CA GLY A 335 3.37 0.43 -5.47
C GLY A 335 3.32 0.14 -3.98
N THR A 336 3.14 -1.13 -3.64
CA THR A 336 2.86 -1.64 -2.28
C THR A 336 4.07 -2.31 -1.63
N THR A 337 5.17 -2.51 -2.36
CA THR A 337 6.40 -3.01 -1.75
C THR A 337 7.17 -1.87 -1.12
N PHE A 338 7.92 -2.14 -0.03
CA PHE A 338 8.71 -1.10 0.64
C PHE A 338 9.65 -0.41 -0.33
N ARG A 339 10.28 -1.19 -1.20
CA ARG A 339 11.18 -0.68 -2.23
C ARG A 339 10.46 0.25 -3.20
N ALA A 340 9.28 -0.12 -3.69
CA ALA A 340 8.52 0.71 -4.62
C ALA A 340 8.09 2.04 -3.97
N VAL A 341 7.64 1.99 -2.71
CA VAL A 341 7.31 3.22 -1.95
C VAL A 341 8.56 4.06 -1.71
N GLU A 342 9.68 3.46 -1.30
CA GLU A 342 10.95 4.17 -1.09
C GLU A 342 11.47 4.83 -2.38
N GLU A 343 11.41 4.14 -3.51
CA GLU A 343 11.77 4.68 -4.84
C GLU A 343 10.81 5.80 -5.28
N TRP A 344 9.54 5.76 -4.89
CA TRP A 344 8.60 6.84 -5.12
C TRP A 344 8.92 8.06 -4.23
N LEU A 345 9.10 7.86 -2.92
CA LEU A 345 9.43 8.92 -1.96
C LEU A 345 10.74 9.64 -2.33
N ALA A 346 11.75 8.89 -2.79
CA ALA A 346 13.03 9.46 -3.19
C ALA A 346 12.93 10.44 -4.38
N ARG A 347 11.85 10.36 -5.17
CA ARG A 347 11.60 11.25 -6.30
C ARG A 347 10.77 12.48 -5.94
N HIS A 348 10.19 12.50 -4.74
CA HIS A 348 9.34 13.59 -4.24
C HIS A 348 10.06 14.33 -3.10
N PRO A 349 10.64 15.51 -3.35
CA PRO A 349 11.58 16.16 -2.43
C PRO A 349 10.96 16.62 -1.09
N ALA A 350 9.64 16.81 -1.02
CA ALA A 350 8.93 17.17 0.21
C ALA A 350 8.37 15.95 0.97
N ALA A 351 8.50 14.75 0.41
CA ALA A 351 8.02 13.54 1.04
C ALA A 351 8.92 13.09 2.22
N PRO A 352 8.36 12.40 3.23
CA PRO A 352 9.15 11.81 4.30
C PRO A 352 10.06 10.70 3.77
N SER A 353 11.15 10.40 4.47
CA SER A 353 12.02 9.29 4.09
C SER A 353 11.39 7.93 4.40
N GLY A 354 11.64 6.93 3.54
CA GLY A 354 11.21 5.55 3.78
C GLY A 354 11.75 4.98 5.11
N ALA A 355 12.93 5.43 5.54
CA ALA A 355 13.48 5.10 6.85
C ALA A 355 12.65 5.67 8.01
N LEU A 356 12.15 6.91 7.90
CA LEU A 356 11.26 7.52 8.90
C LEU A 356 9.92 6.79 8.97
N ILE A 357 9.36 6.43 7.82
CA ILE A 357 8.13 5.62 7.73
C ILE A 357 8.37 4.25 8.39
N ARG A 358 9.46 3.55 8.04
CA ARG A 358 9.78 2.27 8.67
C ARG A 358 10.01 2.42 10.17
N GLN A 359 10.61 3.52 10.62
CA GLN A 359 10.86 3.77 12.03
C GLN A 359 9.57 4.04 12.82
N ARG A 360 8.63 4.80 12.26
CA ARG A 360 7.43 5.24 12.98
C ARG A 360 6.21 4.35 12.75
N LEU A 361 6.05 3.80 11.55
CA LEU A 361 4.94 2.92 11.21
C LEU A 361 5.29 1.42 11.39
N CYS A 362 6.54 1.01 11.13
CA CYS A 362 6.92 -0.42 11.15
C CYS A 362 7.82 -0.83 12.34
N SER A 363 8.55 0.09 12.95
CA SER A 363 9.46 -0.23 14.06
C SER A 363 8.77 0.07 15.36
N HIS A 364 8.06 -0.92 15.89
CA HIS A 364 8.13 -1.36 17.29
C HIS A 364 6.93 -2.27 17.61
N GLY A 365 7.11 -3.59 17.44
CA GLY A 365 6.22 -4.58 18.09
C GLY A 365 5.29 -5.40 17.19
N GLY A 366 5.72 -5.77 15.98
CA GLY A 366 4.99 -6.75 15.16
C GLY A 366 4.39 -6.18 13.88
N GLY A 367 4.27 -4.85 13.78
CA GLY A 367 3.91 -4.16 12.54
C GLY A 367 4.94 -4.39 11.43
N SER A 368 4.67 -5.35 10.56
CA SER A 368 5.47 -5.54 9.35
C SER A 368 5.08 -4.47 8.32
N TRP A 369 5.97 -4.20 7.36
CA TRP A 369 5.61 -3.38 6.20
C TRP A 369 4.31 -3.87 5.52
N THR A 370 4.05 -5.18 5.58
CA THR A 370 2.82 -5.79 5.08
C THR A 370 1.59 -5.24 5.79
N GLU A 371 1.61 -5.09 7.12
CA GLU A 371 0.48 -4.54 7.86
C GLU A 371 0.24 -3.07 7.52
N THR A 372 1.32 -2.28 7.41
CA THR A 372 1.22 -0.88 6.96
C THR A 372 0.52 -0.79 5.61
N VAL A 373 0.87 -1.65 4.67
CA VAL A 373 0.29 -1.60 3.31
C VAL A 373 -1.10 -2.20 3.25
N SER A 374 -1.39 -3.26 4.00
CA SER A 374 -2.76 -3.79 4.12
C SER A 374 -3.70 -2.73 4.69
N THR A 375 -3.27 -2.00 5.73
CA THR A 375 -4.05 -0.88 6.27
C THR A 375 -4.18 0.25 5.24
N ALA A 376 -3.11 0.59 4.51
CA ALA A 376 -3.19 1.60 3.47
C ALA A 376 -4.19 1.22 2.36
N LEU A 377 -4.20 -0.04 1.92
CA LEU A 377 -5.18 -0.55 0.95
C LEU A 377 -6.60 -0.55 1.54
N ALA A 378 -6.78 -1.04 2.77
CA ALA A 378 -8.08 -1.05 3.44
C ALA A 378 -8.67 0.37 3.59
N VAL A 379 -7.86 1.38 3.89
CA VAL A 379 -8.30 2.78 3.92
C VAL A 379 -8.78 3.29 2.55
N LEU A 380 -8.20 2.78 1.46
CA LEU A 380 -8.59 3.15 0.10
C LEU A 380 -9.83 2.41 -0.40
N HIS A 381 -10.13 1.24 0.16
CA HIS A 381 -11.23 0.38 -0.29
C HIS A 381 -12.44 0.47 0.62
N ASP A 382 -12.23 0.37 1.92
CA ASP A 382 -13.24 0.26 2.97
C ASP A 382 -13.05 1.40 4.01
N PRO A 383 -13.08 2.69 3.59
CA PRO A 383 -12.85 3.81 4.50
C PRO A 383 -13.84 3.87 5.67
N GLU A 384 -15.04 3.29 5.51
CA GLU A 384 -16.06 3.18 6.55
C GLU A 384 -15.67 2.34 7.77
N ASP A 385 -14.68 1.45 7.63
CA ASP A 385 -14.17 0.62 8.73
C ASP A 385 -13.21 1.38 9.67
N PHE A 386 -12.85 2.61 9.30
CA PHE A 386 -11.91 3.47 10.03
C PHE A 386 -12.59 4.72 10.57
N ASP A 387 -11.95 5.39 11.52
CA ASP A 387 -12.41 6.69 12.02
C ASP A 387 -12.48 7.70 10.86
N PRO A 388 -13.66 8.26 10.53
CA PRO A 388 -13.81 9.20 9.43
C PRO A 388 -12.88 10.41 9.53
N ALA A 389 -12.59 10.90 10.73
CA ALA A 389 -11.71 12.05 10.93
C ALA A 389 -10.26 11.70 10.59
N TRP A 390 -9.83 10.48 10.90
CA TRP A 390 -8.50 10.00 10.56
C TRP A 390 -8.38 9.72 9.05
N VAL A 391 -9.39 9.09 8.44
CA VAL A 391 -9.43 8.85 6.98
C VAL A 391 -9.33 10.16 6.23
N GLU A 392 -10.13 11.17 6.60
CA GLU A 392 -10.05 12.51 6.02
C GLU A 392 -8.65 13.11 6.19
N ALA A 393 -8.06 12.97 7.39
CA ALA A 393 -6.72 13.47 7.67
C ALA A 393 -5.64 12.76 6.84
N VAL A 394 -5.68 11.45 6.60
CA VAL A 394 -4.65 10.73 5.83
C VAL A 394 -4.87 10.77 4.32
N ALA A 395 -6.13 10.87 3.87
CA ALA A 395 -6.48 10.96 2.46
C ALA A 395 -6.41 12.39 1.90
N ALA A 396 -6.35 13.42 2.76
CA ALA A 396 -6.23 14.79 2.30
C ALA A 396 -5.00 14.98 1.36
N PRO A 397 -5.12 15.70 0.24
CA PRO A 397 -4.02 15.87 -0.69
C PRO A 397 -2.81 16.58 -0.06
N ARG A 398 -1.60 16.05 -0.28
CA ARG A 398 -0.34 16.71 0.07
C ARG A 398 0.42 17.09 -1.19
N ASP A 399 1.08 18.23 -1.14
CA ASP A 399 2.06 18.62 -2.16
C ASP A 399 3.42 18.03 -1.77
N TRP A 400 3.78 16.92 -2.40
CA TRP A 400 5.06 16.25 -2.17
C TRP A 400 6.21 16.81 -3.04
N GLU A 401 5.91 17.78 -3.91
CA GLU A 401 6.88 18.46 -4.78
C GLU A 401 7.39 19.76 -4.16
N LYS A 402 6.52 20.47 -3.43
CA LYS A 402 6.90 21.72 -2.75
C LYS A 402 7.28 21.44 -1.30
N PRO A 403 8.57 21.60 -0.90
CA PRO A 403 8.95 21.55 0.50
C PRO A 403 8.15 22.60 1.27
N ALA A 404 7.65 22.24 2.45
CA ALA A 404 7.07 23.23 3.36
C ALA A 404 8.07 24.37 3.52
N GLU A 405 7.62 25.63 3.36
CA GLU A 405 8.47 26.80 3.53
C GLU A 405 9.14 26.70 4.90
N GLU A 406 10.46 26.48 4.89
CA GLU A 406 11.22 26.36 6.11
C GLU A 406 11.19 27.72 6.80
N THR A 407 10.36 27.83 7.83
CA THR A 407 10.20 29.05 8.61
C THR A 407 11.58 29.51 9.07
N ASP A 408 11.92 30.79 8.85
CA ASP A 408 13.22 31.35 9.23
C ASP A 408 13.47 31.00 10.71
N PRO A 409 14.60 30.38 11.07
CA PRO A 409 14.97 30.14 12.46
C PRO A 409 14.76 31.34 13.40
N LEU A 410 14.88 32.58 12.88
CA LEU A 410 14.62 33.81 13.62
C LEU A 410 13.14 34.06 13.93
N ASP A 411 12.20 33.59 13.10
CA ASP A 411 10.77 33.76 13.33
C ASP A 411 10.29 32.97 14.55
N HIS A 412 10.91 31.82 14.84
CA HIS A 412 10.66 31.10 16.08
C HIS A 412 11.11 31.89 17.31
N VAL A 413 12.20 32.66 17.19
CA VAL A 413 12.70 33.51 18.28
C VAL A 413 11.84 34.77 18.42
N ARG A 414 11.40 35.38 17.31
CA ARG A 414 10.45 36.50 17.31
C ARG A 414 9.12 36.11 17.97
N ALA A 415 8.55 34.97 17.61
CA ALA A 415 7.34 34.45 18.25
C ALA A 415 7.52 34.19 19.75
N ALA A 416 8.72 33.75 20.17
CA ALA A 416 9.03 33.61 21.59
C ALA A 416 9.11 34.96 22.30
N ILE A 417 9.65 35.98 21.65
CA ILE A 417 9.72 37.37 22.15
C ILE A 417 8.32 37.96 22.29
N ASP A 418 7.44 37.73 21.33
CA ASP A 418 6.06 38.19 21.42
C ASP A 418 5.32 37.53 22.59
N ALA A 419 5.55 36.22 22.83
CA ALA A 419 4.86 35.47 23.88
C ALA A 419 5.45 35.67 25.29
N LEU A 420 6.77 35.81 25.41
CA LEU A 420 7.49 35.82 26.69
C LEU A 420 8.06 37.20 27.05
N GLY A 421 8.02 38.15 26.12
CA GLY A 421 8.67 39.44 26.23
C GLY A 421 10.15 39.41 25.78
N PRO A 422 10.79 40.59 25.65
CA PRO A 422 12.08 40.76 24.98
C PRO A 422 13.27 40.15 25.73
N ARG A 423 13.14 39.82 27.02
CA ARG A 423 14.19 39.18 27.82
C ARG A 423 13.85 37.72 28.10
N ILE A 424 14.40 36.82 27.30
CA ILE A 424 14.14 35.37 27.40
C ILE A 424 15.42 34.63 27.82
N THR A 425 15.34 33.89 28.93
CA THR A 425 16.40 32.95 29.32
C THR A 425 16.31 31.67 28.50
N THR A 426 17.43 30.95 28.35
CA THR A 426 17.45 29.64 27.67
C THR A 426 16.44 28.65 28.27
N ALA A 427 16.28 28.66 29.59
CA ALA A 427 15.28 27.84 30.28
C ALA A 427 13.83 28.24 29.94
N ARG A 428 13.52 29.54 29.91
CA ARG A 428 12.18 30.04 29.52
C ARG A 428 11.86 29.71 28.06
N TYR A 429 12.80 29.91 27.16
CA TYR A 429 12.62 29.53 25.75
C TYR A 429 12.37 28.03 25.61
N THR A 430 13.17 27.20 26.28
CA THR A 430 13.04 25.73 26.19
C THR A 430 11.68 25.25 26.71
N ALA A 431 11.19 25.84 27.80
CA ALA A 431 9.86 25.51 28.35
C ALA A 431 8.74 25.92 27.37
N TRP A 432 8.80 27.15 26.85
CA TRP A 432 7.82 27.63 25.87
C TRP A 432 7.86 26.85 24.56
N ALA A 433 9.05 26.59 24.01
CA ALA A 433 9.22 25.86 22.76
C ALA A 433 8.66 24.43 22.87
N ARG A 434 8.76 23.81 24.05
CA ARG A 434 8.13 22.51 24.33
C ARG A 434 6.61 22.59 24.26
N THR A 435 5.99 23.59 24.90
CA THR A 435 4.54 23.77 24.91
C THR A 435 3.99 24.22 23.55
N ALA A 436 4.74 25.05 22.81
CA ALA A 436 4.34 25.63 21.54
C ALA A 436 4.76 24.80 20.31
N GLY A 437 5.34 23.62 20.49
CA GLY A 437 5.79 22.76 19.40
C GLY A 437 6.88 23.39 18.51
N ARG A 438 7.77 24.21 19.08
CA ARG A 438 8.82 24.93 18.34
C ARG A 438 10.20 24.27 18.47
N PRO A 439 11.12 24.50 17.51
CA PRO A 439 12.46 23.94 17.58
C PRO A 439 13.22 24.33 18.85
N THR A 440 14.02 23.40 19.38
CA THR A 440 14.86 23.68 20.55
C THR A 440 15.92 24.74 20.24
N MET A 441 16.40 25.43 21.27
CA MET A 441 17.48 26.41 21.12
C MET A 441 18.73 25.78 20.50
N ALA A 442 19.08 24.53 20.87
CA ALA A 442 20.18 23.80 20.26
C ALA A 442 19.97 23.53 18.76
N THR A 443 18.73 23.26 18.34
CA THR A 443 18.37 23.09 16.92
C THR A 443 18.57 24.39 16.15
N LEU A 444 18.12 25.52 16.70
CA LEU A 444 18.28 26.85 16.08
C LEU A 444 19.75 27.24 15.95
N GLN A 445 20.55 27.04 17.00
CA GLN A 445 22.00 27.30 16.97
C GLN A 445 22.72 26.44 15.93
N ARG A 446 22.37 25.15 15.82
CA ARG A 446 22.98 24.26 14.81
C ARG A 446 22.63 24.67 13.39
N ARG A 447 21.38 25.07 13.14
CA ARG A 447 20.90 25.49 11.82
C ARG A 447 21.50 26.81 11.36
N THR A 448 21.69 27.74 12.28
CA THR A 448 22.18 29.10 11.97
C THR A 448 23.68 29.25 12.15
N GLY A 449 24.33 28.36 12.91
CA GLY A 449 25.71 28.52 13.36
C GLY A 449 25.90 29.62 14.41
N LYS A 450 24.81 30.27 14.87
CA LYS A 450 24.86 31.45 15.75
C LYS A 450 24.68 31.10 17.21
N LEU A 451 25.17 31.98 18.09
CA LEU A 451 24.93 31.89 19.53
C LEU A 451 23.50 32.33 19.88
N TRP A 452 22.93 31.81 20.98
CA TRP A 452 21.59 32.20 21.44
C TRP A 452 21.44 33.71 21.67
N SER A 453 22.51 34.38 22.12
CA SER A 453 22.53 35.84 22.28
C SER A 453 22.42 36.60 20.96
N GLU A 454 23.04 36.08 19.90
CA GLU A 454 22.99 36.67 18.55
C GLU A 454 21.61 36.49 17.95
N LEU A 455 21.05 35.27 18.05
CA LEU A 455 19.69 34.95 17.62
C LEU A 455 18.65 35.83 18.32
N LEU A 456 18.77 36.02 19.64
CA LEU A 456 17.90 36.93 20.38
C LEU A 456 18.02 38.37 19.90
N THR A 457 19.25 38.85 19.66
CA THR A 457 19.49 40.24 19.22
C THR A 457 18.91 40.48 17.83
N GLU A 458 19.15 39.57 16.89
CA GLU A 458 18.63 39.64 15.52
C GLU A 458 17.10 39.52 15.46
N ALA A 459 16.50 38.80 16.41
CA ALA A 459 15.05 38.70 16.55
C ALA A 459 14.42 39.89 17.30
N GLY A 460 15.20 40.89 17.73
CA GLY A 460 14.71 42.09 18.43
C GLY A 460 14.61 41.96 19.96
N GLY A 461 15.17 40.91 20.55
CA GLY A 461 15.24 40.67 21.98
C GLY A 461 16.45 41.32 22.66
N THR A 462 16.42 41.39 23.99
CA THR A 462 17.55 41.85 24.81
C THR A 462 18.28 40.66 25.43
N PRO A 463 19.49 40.30 24.98
CA PRO A 463 20.27 39.24 25.59
C PRO A 463 20.68 39.61 27.02
N ASN A 464 20.81 38.60 27.89
CA ASN A 464 21.40 38.79 29.20
C ASN A 464 22.88 39.17 29.06
N VAL A 465 23.34 40.15 29.85
CA VAL A 465 24.74 40.56 29.86
C VAL A 465 25.62 39.34 30.17
N SER A 466 26.58 39.07 29.28
CA SER A 466 27.50 37.96 29.46
C SER A 466 28.29 38.17 30.76
N LYS A 467 28.26 37.20 31.67
CA LYS A 467 29.13 37.23 32.85
C LYS A 467 30.57 37.08 32.35
N ILE A 468 31.45 38.02 32.70
CA ILE A 468 32.89 37.93 32.38
C ILE A 468 33.45 36.72 33.13
N LYS A 469 33.67 35.60 32.43
CA LYS A 469 33.94 34.30 33.07
C LYS A 469 35.36 34.12 33.59
N ASN A 470 36.31 35.01 33.26
CA ASN A 470 37.72 34.82 33.63
C ASN A 470 38.43 36.13 33.98
N ARG A 471 37.97 36.83 35.02
CA ARG A 471 38.73 37.96 35.57
C ARG A 471 40.04 37.47 36.19
N SER A 472 41.14 38.17 35.90
CA SER A 472 42.47 37.84 36.43
C SER A 472 42.56 38.18 37.92
N ARG A 473 43.51 37.58 38.65
CA ARG A 473 43.73 37.92 40.07
C ARG A 473 44.09 39.40 40.26
N ALA A 474 44.86 39.98 39.34
CA ALA A 474 45.23 41.39 39.37
C ALA A 474 44.00 42.30 39.18
N GLU A 475 43.17 42.01 38.17
CA GLU A 475 41.93 42.75 37.91
C GLU A 475 40.97 42.68 39.10
N VAL A 476 40.78 41.49 39.69
CA VAL A 476 39.95 41.35 40.90
C VAL A 476 40.56 42.11 42.09
N GLY A 477 41.89 42.19 42.17
CA GLY A 477 42.62 42.96 43.17
C GLY A 477 42.37 44.47 43.06
N GLU A 478 42.35 45.04 41.85
CA GLU A 478 42.05 46.47 41.64
C GLU A 478 40.66 46.86 42.16
N TYR A 479 39.63 46.03 41.88
CA TYR A 479 38.29 46.25 42.43
C TYR A 479 38.26 46.11 43.96
N MET A 480 39.07 45.21 44.53
CA MET A 480 39.16 45.01 45.97
C MET A 480 39.84 46.20 46.66
N THR A 481 40.94 46.72 46.10
CA THR A 481 41.62 47.92 46.60
C THR A 481 40.70 49.14 46.54
N ARG A 482 39.95 49.32 45.44
CA ARG A 482 38.98 50.42 45.34
C ARG A 482 37.87 50.32 46.40
N PHE A 483 37.32 49.12 46.61
CA PHE A 483 36.34 48.88 47.66
C PHE A 483 36.91 49.20 49.05
N LEU A 484 38.12 48.74 49.37
CA LEU A 484 38.74 48.95 50.67
C LEU A 484 39.13 50.41 50.91
N ALA A 485 39.46 51.17 49.87
CA ALA A 485 39.68 52.60 49.96
C ALA A 485 38.40 53.36 50.32
N GLU A 486 37.26 52.96 49.74
CA GLU A 486 35.95 53.56 50.03
C GLU A 486 35.35 53.04 51.35
N HIS A 487 35.67 51.81 51.74
CA HIS A 487 35.12 51.12 52.91
C HIS A 487 36.25 50.43 53.70
N PRO A 488 37.07 51.16 54.49
CA PRO A 488 38.27 50.62 55.16
C PRO A 488 38.01 49.45 56.13
N GLY A 489 36.80 49.39 56.69
CA GLY A 489 36.29 48.31 57.55
C GLY A 489 35.19 47.47 56.93
N GLY A 490 34.99 47.55 55.61
CA GLY A 490 33.88 46.94 54.90
C GLY A 490 33.84 45.41 55.05
N SER A 491 32.68 44.90 55.40
CA SER A 491 32.39 43.47 55.51
C SER A 491 32.11 42.83 54.15
N THR A 492 32.03 41.50 54.12
CA THR A 492 31.58 40.76 52.92
C THR A 492 30.18 41.18 52.44
N ALA A 493 29.32 41.67 53.34
CA ALA A 493 27.99 42.16 52.99
C ALA A 493 28.07 43.51 52.28
N ASP A 494 28.95 44.39 52.76
CA ASP A 494 29.17 45.72 52.17
C ASP A 494 29.72 45.61 50.75
N TYR A 495 30.65 44.66 50.52
CA TYR A 495 31.14 44.35 49.17
C TYR A 495 30.05 43.79 48.25
N GLY A 496 29.14 42.98 48.81
CA GLY A 496 28.02 42.43 48.07
C GLY A 496 27.10 43.52 47.50
N THR A 497 26.94 44.62 48.23
CA THR A 497 26.17 45.79 47.78
C THR A 497 26.98 46.65 46.83
N TRP A 498 28.21 47.00 47.21
CA TRP A 498 29.13 47.79 46.41
C TRP A 498 29.39 47.19 45.02
N SER A 499 29.58 45.87 44.94
CA SER A 499 29.87 45.18 43.67
C SER A 499 28.72 45.26 42.66
N ARG A 500 27.47 45.32 43.12
CA ARG A 500 26.28 45.48 42.27
C ARG A 500 26.21 46.87 41.65
N GLU A 501 26.57 47.90 42.42
CA GLU A 501 26.56 49.31 41.97
C GLU A 501 27.75 49.63 41.06
N ASN A 502 28.85 48.88 41.20
CA ASN A 502 30.12 49.18 40.55
C ASN A 502 30.53 48.19 39.44
N ALA A 503 29.62 47.30 39.02
CA ALA A 503 29.89 46.21 38.06
C ALA A 503 31.11 45.33 38.43
N ALA A 504 31.39 45.22 39.72
CA ALA A 504 32.58 44.55 40.26
C ALA A 504 32.42 43.02 40.29
N PRO A 505 33.50 42.25 40.52
CA PRO A 505 33.43 40.79 40.63
C PRO A 505 32.51 40.36 41.78
N SER A 506 31.89 39.18 41.64
CA SER A 506 31.11 38.63 42.74
C SER A 506 32.02 38.25 43.92
N ARG A 507 31.49 38.22 45.14
CA ARG A 507 32.23 37.73 46.33
C ARG A 507 32.82 36.34 46.08
N SER A 508 32.10 35.44 45.43
CA SER A 508 32.62 34.10 45.08
C SER A 508 33.87 34.22 44.23
N THR A 509 33.85 35.08 43.21
CA THR A 509 35.01 35.32 42.33
C THR A 509 36.22 35.89 43.09
N VAL A 510 36.00 36.75 44.09
CA VAL A 510 37.08 37.24 44.98
C VAL A 510 37.66 36.09 45.80
N VAL A 511 36.82 35.28 46.44
CA VAL A 511 37.25 34.14 47.25
C VAL A 511 37.98 33.10 46.41
N ASP A 512 37.47 32.77 45.22
CA ASP A 512 38.09 31.80 44.32
C ASP A 512 39.48 32.23 43.84
N ARG A 513 39.75 33.54 43.75
CA ARG A 513 41.04 34.09 43.29
C ARG A 513 42.04 34.31 44.41
N PHE A 514 41.58 34.63 45.61
CA PHE A 514 42.41 34.96 46.77
C PHE A 514 42.42 33.88 47.85
N GLY A 515 41.64 32.81 47.70
CA GLY A 515 41.51 31.70 48.64
C GLY A 515 40.55 31.98 49.80
N SER A 516 40.53 33.21 50.30
CA SER A 516 39.55 33.66 51.30
C SER A 516 39.31 35.16 51.21
N TRP A 517 38.22 35.62 51.84
CA TRP A 517 37.94 37.05 51.96
C TRP A 517 39.04 37.79 52.74
N SER A 518 39.48 37.22 53.87
CA SER A 518 40.54 37.81 54.68
C SER A 518 41.86 37.93 53.93
N ALA A 519 42.23 36.92 53.15
CA ALA A 519 43.42 36.95 52.30
C ALA A 519 43.31 37.99 51.17
N ALA A 520 42.10 38.23 50.64
CA ALA A 520 41.86 39.31 49.68
C ALA A 520 41.99 40.69 50.33
N VAL A 521 41.48 40.86 51.55
CA VAL A 521 41.62 42.11 52.31
C VAL A 521 43.08 42.39 52.62
N GLU A 522 43.83 41.41 53.15
CA GLU A 522 45.25 41.58 53.46
C GLU A 522 46.10 41.90 52.23
N ALA A 523 45.86 41.20 51.11
CA ALA A 523 46.63 41.40 49.88
C ALA A 523 46.35 42.74 49.18
N CYS A 524 45.22 43.39 49.46
CA CYS A 524 44.76 44.59 48.77
C CYS A 524 44.67 45.84 49.66
N ARG A 525 45.06 45.77 50.94
CA ARG A 525 45.00 46.85 51.94
C ARG A 525 46.33 47.63 52.01
N HIS A 526 46.80 48.11 50.86
CA HIS A 526 48.00 48.96 50.76
C HIS A 526 47.67 50.34 50.23
#